data_AF-A0A9P7EGD4-F1
#
_entry.id   AF-A0A9P7EGD4-F1
#
_cell.length_a   1.000
_cell.length_b   1.000
_cell.length_c   1.000
_cell.angle_alpha   90.00
_cell.angle_beta   90.00
_cell.angle_gamma   90.00
#
_symmetry.space_group_name_H-M   'P 1'
#
loop_
_entity.id
_entity.type
_entity.pdbx_description
1 polymer ?
#
loop_
_entity_poly.entity_id
_entity_poly.type
_entity_poly.pdbx_seq_one_letter_code
_entity_poly.pdbx_strand_id
1 'polypeptide(L)'
;WALVFNCASVICNRQCPLHHDPSSTPEGFIIMTSVSHYCDRLMTLSNLSIQLQYNSGTMVGCSRHIVRHSVTYTSDCIVWAWFM
;
A
#
# COMPACT_ATOMS: atom_id res chain seq x y z
N TRP A 1 -22.11 7.13 5.83
CA TRP A 1 -20.81 7.20 6.53
C TRP A 1 -19.92 8.14 5.74
N ALA A 2 -19.31 9.13 6.38
CA ALA A 2 -18.30 9.95 5.70
C ALA A 2 -17.10 9.05 5.40
N LEU A 3 -16.87 8.73 4.13
CA LEU A 3 -15.65 8.06 3.72
C LEU A 3 -14.53 9.10 3.83
N VAL A 4 -13.54 8.83 4.66
CA VAL A 4 -12.29 9.60 4.70
C VAL A 4 -11.50 9.48 3.39
N PHE A 5 -11.92 8.65 2.44
CA PHE A 5 -11.26 8.48 1.13
C PHE A 5 -12.16 9.04 0.03
N ASN A 6 -11.56 9.81 -0.89
CA ASN A 6 -12.24 10.34 -2.08
C ASN A 6 -11.94 9.48 -3.33
N CYS A 7 -10.90 8.65 -3.29
CA CYS A 7 -10.42 7.85 -4.41
C CYS A 7 -10.12 6.40 -4.00
N ALA A 8 -10.23 5.50 -4.98
CA ALA A 8 -9.75 4.13 -4.88
C ALA A 8 -9.10 3.69 -6.19
N SER A 9 -8.04 2.88 -6.08
CA SER A 9 -7.33 2.27 -7.20
C SER A 9 -7.23 0.76 -7.01
N VAL A 10 -7.34 0.03 -8.12
CA VAL A 10 -7.04 -1.41 -8.20
C VAL A 10 -5.72 -1.58 -8.93
N ILE A 11 -4.76 -2.22 -8.29
CA ILE A 11 -3.41 -2.44 -8.79
C ILE A 11 -3.22 -3.94 -8.99
N CYS A 12 -3.19 -4.39 -10.24
CA CYS A 12 -3.03 -5.81 -10.60
C CYS A 12 -1.62 -6.07 -11.09
N ASN A 13 -0.86 -6.94 -10.43
CA ASN A 13 0.46 -7.42 -10.83
C ASN A 13 1.48 -6.32 -11.19
N ARG A 14 1.27 -5.09 -10.74
CA ARG A 14 2.14 -3.94 -11.02
C ARG A 14 3.14 -3.72 -9.90
N GLN A 15 4.41 -3.61 -10.28
CA GLN A 15 5.49 -3.50 -9.31
C GLN A 15 5.35 -2.21 -8.52
N CYS A 16 5.63 -2.29 -7.23
CA CYS A 16 5.59 -1.15 -6.32
C CYS A 16 7.04 -0.85 -5.88
N PRO A 17 7.85 -0.18 -6.73
CA PRO A 17 9.19 0.24 -6.34
C PRO A 17 9.13 1.21 -5.15
N LEU A 18 10.27 1.45 -4.51
CA LEU A 18 10.34 2.35 -3.35
C LEU A 18 9.98 3.79 -3.73
N HIS A 19 8.88 4.31 -3.20
CA HIS A 19 8.41 5.67 -3.44
C HIS A 19 7.65 6.22 -2.23
N HIS A 20 7.28 7.50 -2.28
CA HIS A 20 6.20 8.08 -1.50
C HIS A 20 5.26 8.78 -2.50
N ASP A 21 4.11 9.25 -2.03
CA ASP A 21 3.06 9.85 -2.87
C ASP A 21 3.03 11.39 -2.68
N PRO A 22 3.80 12.16 -3.47
CA PRO A 22 4.00 13.60 -3.24
C PRO A 22 2.78 14.47 -3.52
N SER A 23 1.81 13.98 -4.31
CA SER A 23 0.59 14.72 -4.67
C SER A 23 -0.51 14.67 -3.60
N SER A 24 -0.26 14.00 -2.48
CA SER A 24 -1.20 13.92 -1.35
C SER A 24 -1.15 15.19 -0.49
N THR A 25 -2.29 15.54 0.12
CA THR A 25 -2.30 16.56 1.19
C THR A 25 -1.45 16.07 2.37
N PRO A 26 -0.94 16.98 3.23
CA PRO A 26 -0.17 16.59 4.43
C PRO A 26 -0.92 15.60 5.34
N GLU A 27 -2.26 15.71 5.40
CA GLU A 27 -3.16 14.84 6.15
C GLU A 27 -3.56 13.57 5.36
N GLY A 28 -3.02 13.39 4.16
CA GLY A 28 -3.36 12.31 3.24
C GLY A 28 -2.87 10.95 3.73
N PHE A 29 -3.83 10.05 3.94
CA PHE A 29 -3.57 8.65 4.24
C PHE A 29 -3.88 7.77 3.04
N ILE A 30 -3.15 6.66 2.95
CA ILE A 30 -3.47 5.55 2.06
C ILE A 30 -3.70 4.31 2.91
N ILE A 31 -4.74 3.57 2.56
CA ILE A 31 -4.94 2.20 3.01
C ILE A 31 -4.70 1.30 1.81
N MET A 32 -3.83 0.31 1.97
CA MET A 32 -3.57 -0.72 0.97
C MET A 32 -3.98 -2.08 1.52
N THR A 33 -4.76 -2.83 0.75
CA THR A 33 -5.14 -4.20 1.08
C THR A 33 -4.74 -5.15 -0.03
N SER A 34 -4.01 -6.18 0.36
CA SER A 34 -3.53 -7.25 -0.52
C SER A 34 -4.60 -8.34 -0.68
N VAL A 35 -4.88 -8.75 -1.91
CA VAL A 35 -5.75 -9.89 -2.24
C VAL A 35 -5.02 -10.78 -3.24
N SER A 36 -4.62 -11.98 -2.82
CA SER A 36 -4.22 -13.04 -3.75
C SER A 36 -4.21 -14.43 -3.12
N HIS A 37 -3.97 -15.47 -3.93
CA HIS A 37 -3.82 -16.85 -3.46
C HIS A 37 -2.42 -17.18 -2.93
N TYR A 38 -1.45 -16.27 -3.08
CA TYR A 38 -0.04 -16.51 -2.78
C TYR A 38 0.39 -15.86 -1.46
N CYS A 39 1.26 -16.57 -0.74
CA CYS A 39 1.91 -16.09 0.48
C CYS A 39 3.28 -15.46 0.16
N ASP A 40 3.96 -14.96 1.19
CA ASP A 40 5.36 -14.50 1.16
C ASP A 40 5.61 -13.18 0.41
N ARG A 41 4.66 -12.24 0.57
CA ARG A 41 4.84 -10.86 0.12
C ARG A 41 5.39 -10.01 1.25
N LEU A 42 6.27 -9.09 0.91
CA LEU A 42 6.88 -8.17 1.87
C LEU A 42 6.58 -6.74 1.47
N MET A 43 6.08 -5.97 2.42
CA MET A 43 5.98 -4.54 2.31
C MET A 43 7.06 -3.90 3.18
N THR A 44 7.79 -2.95 2.61
CA THR A 44 8.83 -2.20 3.30
C THR A 44 8.36 -0.78 3.52
N LEU A 45 8.45 -0.27 4.75
CA LEU A 45 8.26 1.14 5.10
C LEU A 45 9.63 1.73 5.45
N SER A 46 10.39 2.16 4.44
CA SER A 46 11.85 2.27 4.55
C SER A 46 12.32 3.32 5.55
N ASN A 47 11.63 4.47 5.63
CA ASN A 47 11.97 5.55 6.56
C ASN A 47 11.55 5.27 8.00
N LEU A 48 10.78 4.20 8.23
CA LEU A 48 10.44 3.70 9.56
C LEU A 48 11.27 2.47 9.95
N SER A 49 12.12 1.96 9.04
CA SER A 49 12.85 0.70 9.21
C SER A 49 11.94 -0.50 9.55
N ILE A 50 10.70 -0.49 9.03
CA ILE A 50 9.72 -1.55 9.23
C ILE A 50 9.62 -2.40 7.97
N GLN A 51 9.61 -3.71 8.15
CA GLN A 51 9.23 -4.67 7.14
C GLN A 51 8.12 -5.55 7.70
N LEU A 52 7.06 -5.75 6.91
CA LEU A 52 5.88 -6.49 7.33
C LEU A 52 5.50 -7.54 6.28
N GLN A 53 5.02 -8.69 6.75
CA GLN A 53 4.39 -9.67 5.88
C GLN A 53 3.10 -9.06 5.32
N TYR A 54 3.02 -8.97 4.01
CA TYR A 54 1.93 -8.33 3.28
C TYR A 54 1.10 -9.37 2.52
N ASN A 55 0.71 -10.41 3.25
CA ASN A 55 -0.06 -11.55 2.74
C ASN A 55 -1.49 -11.14 2.38
N SER A 56 -2.19 -12.02 1.67
CA SER A 56 -3.60 -11.82 1.34
C SER A 56 -4.45 -11.53 2.58
N GLY A 57 -5.32 -10.52 2.50
CA GLY A 57 -6.12 -10.02 3.61
C GLY A 57 -5.39 -9.02 4.52
N THR A 58 -4.09 -8.80 4.34
CA THR A 58 -3.36 -7.78 5.12
C THR A 58 -3.74 -6.39 4.65
N MET A 59 -4.08 -5.53 5.60
CA MET A 59 -4.38 -4.13 5.39
C MET A 59 -3.32 -3.26 6.08
N VAL A 60 -2.76 -2.29 5.35
CA VAL A 60 -1.76 -1.36 5.87
C VAL A 60 -2.23 0.07 5.61
N GLY A 61 -2.34 0.84 6.68
CA GLY A 61 -2.59 2.28 6.63
C GLY A 61 -1.32 3.08 6.91
N CYS A 62 -0.98 4.05 6.07
CA CYS A 62 0.16 4.94 6.30
C CYS A 62 -0.05 6.34 5.70
N SER A 63 0.77 7.30 6.13
CA SER A 63 0.81 8.63 5.50
C SER A 63 1.43 8.53 4.11
N ARG A 64 0.72 9.05 3.11
CA ARG A 64 1.15 9.09 1.71
C ARG A 64 2.36 9.98 1.50
N HIS A 65 2.38 11.09 2.24
CA HIS A 65 3.40 12.12 2.11
C HIS A 65 4.70 11.73 2.83
N ILE A 66 4.59 11.13 4.02
CA ILE A 66 5.76 10.89 4.89
C ILE A 66 6.36 9.51 4.67
N VAL A 67 5.54 8.47 4.45
CA VAL A 67 6.01 7.09 4.50
C VAL A 67 6.47 6.61 3.12
N ARG A 68 7.77 6.31 3.02
CA ARG A 68 8.34 5.70 1.82
C ARG A 68 8.06 4.20 1.86
N HIS A 69 7.34 3.70 0.85
CA HIS A 69 6.91 2.32 0.81
C HIS A 69 7.25 1.62 -0.50
N SER A 70 7.44 0.30 -0.41
CA SER A 70 7.55 -0.61 -1.55
C SER A 70 6.87 -1.93 -1.22
N VAL A 71 6.44 -2.65 -2.25
CA VAL A 71 5.92 -4.01 -2.13
C VAL A 71 6.68 -4.92 -3.08
N THR A 72 7.28 -5.95 -2.53
CA THR A 72 7.92 -7.03 -3.29
C THR A 72 6.97 -8.21 -3.32
N TYR A 73 6.69 -8.70 -4.53
CA TYR A 73 5.90 -9.91 -4.75
C TYR A 73 6.48 -10.69 -5.93
N THR A 74 6.38 -12.02 -5.87
CA THR A 74 6.93 -12.96 -6.87
C THR A 74 5.85 -13.66 -7.68
N SER A 75 4.58 -13.34 -7.41
CA SER A 75 3.38 -14.03 -7.89
C SER A 75 2.22 -13.07 -8.06
N ASP A 76 1.09 -13.54 -8.58
CA ASP A 76 -0.06 -12.67 -8.84
C ASP A 76 -0.61 -12.03 -7.57
N CYS A 77 -0.98 -10.76 -7.68
CA CYS A 77 -1.44 -9.92 -6.59
C CYS A 77 -2.39 -8.83 -7.12
N ILE A 78 -3.53 -8.68 -6.45
CA ILE A 78 -4.39 -7.51 -6.56
C ILE A 78 -4.22 -6.70 -5.28
N VAL A 79 -3.95 -5.41 -5.41
CA VAL A 79 -3.97 -4.46 -4.28
C VAL A 79 -5.10 -3.48 -4.48
N TRP A 80 -5.93 -3.34 -3.45
CA TRP A 80 -6.87 -2.24 -3.32
C TRP A 80 -6.21 -1.11 -2.55
N ALA A 81 -6.18 0.09 -3.12
CA ALA A 81 -5.63 1.28 -2.49
C ALA A 81 -6.74 2.33 -2.35
N TRP A 82 -7.05 2.74 -1.13
CA TRP A 82 -7.96 3.86 -0.84
C TRP A 82 -7.16 5.05 -0.34
N PHE A 83 -7.42 6.24 -0.90
CA PHE A 83 -6.65 7.44 -0.57
C PHE A 83 -7.48 8.72 -0.72
N MET A 84 -6.92 9.80 -0.18
CA MET A 84 -7.32 11.20 -0.45
C MET A 84 -6.35 11.88 -1.41
#